data_AF-A0A350P588-F1
#
_entry.id   AF-A0A350P588-F1
#
_cell.length_a   1.000
_cell.length_b   1.000
_cell.length_c   1.000
_cell.angle_alpha   90.00
_cell.angle_beta   90.00
_cell.angle_gamma   90.00
#
_symmetry.space_group_name_H-M   'P 1'
#
loop_
_entity.id
_entity.type
_entity.pdbx_description
1 polymer ?
#
loop_
_entity_poly.entity_id
_entity_poly.type
_entity_poly.pdbx_seq_one_letter_code
_entity_poly.pdbx_strand_id
1 'polypeptide(L)' 'MKGTILAFMLITVIEGNVVDGAQQMVFKDIHRCQQFAYWIEHNCRDALCRGGIRQQNITAYCKPVMAAANQKFWD' A
#
# COMPACT_ATOMS: atom_id res chain seq x y z
N MET A 1 5.78 15.46 21.25
CA MET A 1 4.38 15.81 20.90
C MET A 1 3.78 14.65 20.13
N LYS A 2 2.75 13.98 20.66
CA LYS A 2 2.01 12.90 19.96
C LYS A 2 1.01 13.56 19.01
N GLY A 3 1.48 13.99 17.83
CA GLY A 3 0.60 14.46 16.76
C GLY A 3 0.08 13.30 15.93
N THR A 4 -1.12 13.43 15.37
CA THR A 4 -1.64 12.54 14.32
C THR A 4 -1.52 13.22 12.97
N ILE A 5 -1.16 12.48 11.94
CA ILE A 5 -1.11 12.96 10.56
C ILE A 5 -2.04 12.12 9.68
N LEU A 6 -2.53 12.72 8.59
CA LEU A 6 -3.16 11.96 7.52
C LEU A 6 -2.08 11.13 6.82
N ALA A 7 -2.36 9.85 6.61
CA ALA A 7 -1.49 8.90 5.95
C ALA A 7 -2.31 7.92 5.11
N PHE A 8 -1.64 7.04 4.38
CA PHE A 8 -2.24 6.11 3.43
C PHE A 8 -1.81 4.69 3.78
N MET A 9 -2.76 3.86 4.18
CA MET A 9 -2.53 2.45 4.50
C MET A 9 -2.76 1.61 3.23
N LEU A 10 -1.78 0.81 2.87
CA LEU A 10 -1.89 -0.15 1.77
C LEU A 10 -2.75 -1.33 2.23
N ILE A 11 -3.81 -1.60 1.47
CA ILE A 11 -4.68 -2.75 1.66
C ILE A 11 -4.54 -3.65 0.46
N THR A 12 -4.31 -4.94 0.71
CA THR A 12 -4.27 -5.98 -0.33
C THR A 12 -5.38 -6.96 -0.08
N VAL A 13 -6.15 -7.27 -1.13
CA VAL A 13 -7.23 -8.24 -1.15
C VAL A 13 -6.85 -9.34 -2.12
N ILE A 14 -6.88 -10.59 -1.69
CA ILE A 14 -6.61 -11.78 -2.51
C ILE A 14 -7.82 -12.70 -2.40
N GLU A 15 -8.42 -13.08 -3.53
CA GLU A 15 -9.61 -13.94 -3.58
C GLU A 15 -10.75 -13.41 -2.67
N GLY A 16 -10.95 -12.09 -2.64
CA GLY A 16 -11.95 -11.41 -1.82
C GLY A 16 -11.59 -11.26 -0.33
N ASN A 17 -10.45 -11.81 0.12
CA ASN A 17 -10.02 -11.73 1.52
C ASN A 17 -8.92 -10.68 1.70
N VAL A 18 -9.05 -9.83 2.73
CA VAL A 18 -7.98 -8.89 3.10
C VAL A 18 -6.81 -9.67 3.66
N VAL A 19 -5.62 -9.47 3.08
CA VAL A 19 -4.40 -10.15 3.53
C VAL A 19 -3.96 -9.59 4.88
N ASP A 20 -3.80 -10.47 5.86
CA ASP A 20 -3.27 -10.12 7.17
C ASP A 20 -1.81 -9.64 7.06
N GLY A 21 -1.48 -8.57 7.78
CA GLY A 21 -0.13 -7.96 7.77
C GLY A 21 0.08 -6.86 6.72
N ALA A 22 -0.69 -6.80 5.63
CA ALA A 22 -0.66 -5.67 4.67
C ALA A 22 -1.08 -4.34 5.33
N GLN A 23 -1.98 -4.42 6.31
CA GLN A 23 -2.49 -3.31 7.12
C GLN A 23 -1.40 -2.56 7.93
N GLN A 24 -0.16 -3.06 7.97
CA GLN A 24 0.96 -2.43 8.68
C GLN A 24 1.79 -1.51 7.77
N MET A 25 1.55 -1.53 6.46
CA MET A 25 2.25 -0.67 5.51
C MET A 25 1.49 0.65 5.38
N VAL A 26 1.96 1.65 6.12
CA VAL A 26 1.43 3.01 6.10
C VAL A 26 2.47 3.96 5.50
N PHE A 27 2.00 4.85 4.63
CA PHE A 27 2.80 5.81 3.87
C PHE A 27 2.31 7.23 4.15
N LYS A 28 3.22 8.20 4.20
CA LYS A 28 2.86 9.62 4.24
C LYS A 28 2.50 10.14 2.85
N ASP A 29 3.11 9.59 1.81
CA ASP A 29 2.87 9.97 0.41
C ASP A 29 1.91 8.99 -0.28
N ILE A 30 0.83 9.54 -0.84
CA ILE A 30 -0.16 8.76 -1.60
C ILE A 30 0.46 8.13 -2.85
N HIS A 31 1.39 8.81 -3.51
CA HIS A 31 2.02 8.32 -4.74
C HIS A 31 2.90 7.10 -4.46
N ARG A 32 3.59 7.09 -3.31
CA ARG A 32 4.33 5.91 -2.86
C ARG A 32 3.40 4.74 -2.59
N CYS A 33 2.34 4.96 -1.82
CA CYS A 33 1.36 3.90 -1.57
C CYS A 33 0.77 3.34 -2.90
N GLN A 34 0.39 4.22 -3.83
CA GLN A 34 -0.15 3.83 -5.14
C GLN A 34 0.85 3.06 -5.99
N GLN A 35 2.14 3.42 -5.94
CA GLN A 35 3.19 2.68 -6.63
C GLN A 35 3.29 1.25 -6.10
N PHE A 36 3.30 1.05 -4.79
CA PHE A 36 3.29 -0.30 -4.20
C PHE A 36 2.02 -1.07 -4.53
N ALA A 37 0.85 -0.43 -4.48
CA ALA A 37 -0.41 -1.03 -4.87
C ALA A 37 -0.36 -1.53 -6.33
N TYR A 38 0.10 -0.67 -7.25
CA TYR A 38 0.29 -1.04 -8.66
C TYR A 38 1.25 -2.23 -8.80
N TRP A 39 2.38 -2.21 -8.10
CA TRP A 39 3.35 -3.31 -8.17
C TRP A 39 2.80 -4.64 -7.69
N ILE A 40 2.01 -4.62 -6.60
CA ILE A 40 1.33 -5.82 -6.09
C ILE A 40 0.34 -6.33 -7.12
N GLU A 41 -0.47 -5.48 -7.74
CA GLU A 41 -1.43 -5.93 -8.75
C GLU A 41 -0.77 -6.46 -10.03
N HIS A 42 0.45 -6.03 -10.35
CA HIS A 42 1.12 -6.34 -11.63
C HIS A 42 2.33 -7.27 -11.51
N ASN A 43 2.51 -7.94 -10.35
CA ASN A 43 3.66 -8.80 -10.06
C ASN A 43 5.01 -8.11 -10.34
N CYS A 44 5.10 -6.82 -10.05
CA CYS A 44 6.30 -6.03 -10.24
C CYS A 44 7.19 -6.10 -8.99
N ARG A 45 8.49 -6.31 -9.19
CA ARG A 45 9.47 -6.40 -8.09
C ARG A 45 10.36 -5.18 -7.94
N ASP A 46 10.31 -4.25 -8.90
CA ASP A 46 11.10 -3.03 -8.89
C ASP A 46 10.43 -1.91 -9.70
N ALA A 47 11.03 -0.72 -9.62
CA ALA A 47 10.56 0.49 -10.27
C ALA A 47 10.72 0.49 -11.80
N LEU A 48 11.44 -0.47 -12.38
CA LEU A 48 11.62 -0.61 -13.83
C LEU A 48 10.54 -1.49 -14.45
N CYS A 49 9.66 -2.09 -13.65
CA CYS A 49 8.56 -2.91 -14.14
C CYS A 49 7.60 -2.11 -15.03
N ARG A 50 7.76 -2.26 -16.34
CA ARG A 50 6.86 -1.70 -17.37
C ARG A 50 5.99 -2.82 -17.91
N GLY A 51 4.67 -2.71 -17.73
CA GLY A 51 3.73 -3.70 -18.27
C GLY A 51 3.77 -5.06 -17.57
N GLY A 52 3.98 -5.08 -16.25
CA GLY A 52 3.89 -6.30 -15.45
C GLY A 52 2.55 -7.01 -15.66
N ILE A 53 2.56 -8.34 -15.57
CA ILE A 53 1.35 -9.14 -15.79
C ILE A 53 0.39 -8.85 -14.64
N ARG A 54 -0.76 -8.25 -14.96
CA ARG A 54 -1.82 -8.04 -13.99
C ARG A 54 -2.27 -9.39 -13.43
N GLN A 55 -2.11 -9.56 -12.13
CA GLN A 55 -2.51 -10.75 -11.40
C GLN A 55 -4.04 -10.78 -11.29
N GLN A 56 -4.64 -11.97 -11.41
CA GLN A 56 -6.09 -12.15 -11.27
C GLN A 56 -6.48 -12.25 -9.79
N ASN A 57 -7.67 -11.77 -9.45
CA ASN A 57 -8.24 -11.81 -8.09
C ASN A 57 -7.37 -11.18 -6.99
N ILE A 58 -6.43 -10.30 -7.38
CA ILE A 58 -5.65 -9.47 -6.47
C ILE A 58 -6.06 -8.03 -6.70
N THR A 59 -6.39 -7.32 -5.61
CA THR A 59 -6.67 -5.89 -5.63
C THR A 59 -5.87 -5.23 -4.52
N ALA A 60 -5.11 -4.19 -4.85
CA ALA A 60 -4.36 -3.42 -3.88
C ALA A 60 -4.73 -1.94 -3.98
N TYR A 61 -4.99 -1.29 -2.84
CA TYR A 61 -5.43 0.10 -2.82
C TYR A 61 -4.97 0.82 -1.55
N CYS A 62 -5.02 2.15 -1.60
CA CYS A 62 -4.57 3.02 -0.52
C CYS A 62 -5.76 3.60 0.24
N LYS A 63 -5.92 3.20 1.49
CA LYS A 63 -6.96 3.70 2.39
C LYS A 63 -6.41 4.88 3.22
N PRO A 64 -7.03 6.08 3.16
CA PRO A 64 -6.67 7.18 4.05
C PRO A 64 -6.92 6.82 5.52
N VAL A 65 -5.96 7.08 6.40
CA VAL A 65 -6.02 6.80 7.84
C VAL A 65 -5.36 7.90 8.65
N MET A 66 -5.78 8.06 9.91
CA MET A 66 -5.05 8.87 10.87
C MET A 66 -3.96 8.02 11.52
N ALA A 67 -2.71 8.44 11.36
CA ALA A 67 -1.52 7.74 11.85
C ALA A 67 -0.82 8.55 12.93
N ALA A 68 -0.19 7.89 13.90
CA ALA A 68 0.69 8.58 14.83
C ALA A 68 1.90 9.13 14.07
N ALA A 69 2.23 10.42 14.25
CA ALA A 69 3.31 11.07 13.51
C ALA A 69 4.69 10.41 13.72
N ASN A 70 4.86 9.68 14.81
CA ASN A 70 6.09 8.98 15.19
C ASN A 70 6.08 7.46 14.92
N GLN A 71 5.05 6.91 14.27
CA GLN A 71 5.07 5.50 13.87
C GLN A 71 6.05 5.27 12.71
N LYS A 72 6.32 4.00 12.41
CA LYS A 72 7.08 3.63 11.21
C LYS A 72 6.23 3.85 9.95
N PHE A 73 6.80 4.55 8.97
CA PHE A 73 6.24 4.69 7.63
C PHE A 73 7.15 4.02 6.60
N TRP A 74 6.59 3.66 5.44
CA TRP A 74 7.25 2.88 4.39
C TRP A 74 7.50 3.68 3.10
N ASP A 75 7.51 5.01 3.19
CA ASP A 75 7.79 5.93 2.07
C ASP A 75 9.15 5.72 1.39
#